data_AF-A0A4Q9DQ05-F1
#
_entry.id   AF-A0A4Q9DQ05-F1
#
_cell.length_a   1.000
_cell.length_b   1.000
_cell.length_c   1.000
_cell.angle_alpha   90.00
_cell.angle_beta   90.00
_cell.angle_gamma   90.00
#
_symmetry.space_group_name_H-M   'P 1'
#
loop_
_entity.id
_entity.type
_entity.pdbx_description
1 polymer ?
#
loop_
_entity_poly.entity_id
_entity_poly.type
_entity_poly.pdbx_seq_one_letter_code
_entity_poly.pdbx_strand_id
1 'polypeptide(L)'
;MEANEALTAIEERMKSTKDRRMYERLQTIRLRLMNMPVSEIATIMCRSEKTIRSYIHAYEKEGISGLIMRFSPGRSSRLTKDQRD
;
A
#
# COMPACT_ATOMS: atom_id res chain seq x y z
N MET A 1 -11.97 4.37 -14.84
CA MET A 1 -10.70 5.10 -14.75
C MET A 1 -9.79 4.42 -15.73
N GLU A 2 -9.47 5.12 -16.81
CA GLU A 2 -8.59 4.57 -17.85
C GLU A 2 -7.24 4.24 -17.23
N ALA A 3 -6.59 3.15 -17.65
CA ALA A 3 -5.34 2.68 -17.05
C ALA A 3 -4.25 3.78 -17.04
N ASN A 4 -4.31 4.71 -18.01
CA ASN A 4 -3.42 5.86 -18.13
C ASN A 4 -3.63 6.94 -17.06
N GLU A 5 -4.89 7.17 -16.63
CA GLU A 5 -5.21 8.12 -15.57
C GLU A 5 -4.73 7.60 -14.21
N ALA A 6 -4.95 6.30 -13.97
CA ALA A 6 -4.49 5.63 -12.77
C ALA A 6 -2.96 5.67 -12.64
N LEU A 7 -2.25 5.46 -13.74
CA LEU A 7 -0.79 5.51 -13.79
C LEU A 7 -0.28 6.93 -13.47
N THR A 8 -0.86 7.95 -14.10
CA THR A 8 -0.50 9.35 -13.86
C THR A 8 -0.68 9.74 -12.40
N ALA A 9 -1.83 9.40 -11.80
CA ALA A 9 -2.12 9.70 -10.39
C ALA A 9 -1.12 9.03 -9.42
N ILE A 10 -0.71 7.78 -9.72
CA ILE A 10 0.31 7.08 -8.93
C ILE A 10 1.67 7.79 -9.05
N GLU A 11 2.08 8.18 -10.25
CA GLU A 11 3.36 8.85 -10.48
C GLU A 11 3.42 10.24 -9.80
N GLU A 12 2.34 11.02 -9.86
CA GLU A 12 2.24 12.28 -9.12
C GLU A 12 2.32 12.07 -7.61
N ARG A 13 1.65 11.03 -7.10
CA ARG A 13 1.71 10.69 -5.68
C ARG A 13 3.12 10.27 -5.26
N MET A 14 3.84 9.54 -6.10
CA MET A 14 5.23 9.15 -5.84
C MET A 14 6.13 10.38 -5.73
N LYS A 15 6.00 11.36 -6.63
CA LYS A 15 6.80 12.61 -6.61
C LYS A 15 6.65 13.40 -5.32
N SER A 16 5.45 13.38 -4.73
CA SER A 16 5.16 14.10 -3.47
C SER A 16 5.40 13.29 -2.20
N THR A 17 5.70 11.99 -2.31
CA THR A 17 5.83 11.09 -1.16
C THR A 17 7.25 11.10 -0.60
N LYS A 18 7.40 11.48 0.68
CA LYS A 18 8.68 11.42 1.43
C LYS A 18 8.85 10.12 2.21
N ASP A 19 7.76 9.43 2.53
CA ASP A 19 7.81 8.17 3.27
C ASP A 19 8.26 7.02 2.35
N ARG A 20 9.38 6.38 2.72
CA ARG A 20 9.97 5.30 1.93
C ARG A 20 9.00 4.12 1.76
N ARG A 21 8.25 3.76 2.80
CA ARG A 21 7.35 2.60 2.75
C ARG A 21 6.17 2.87 1.81
N MET A 22 5.62 4.07 1.86
CA MET A 22 4.57 4.51 0.95
C MET A 22 5.08 4.58 -0.49
N TYR A 23 6.30 5.07 -0.71
CA TYR A 23 6.94 5.06 -2.03
C TYR A 23 7.06 3.63 -2.60
N GLU A 24 7.53 2.67 -1.79
CA GLU A 24 7.62 1.25 -2.20
C GLU A 24 6.25 0.66 -2.59
N ARG A 25 5.20 0.99 -1.83
CA ARG A 25 3.82 0.56 -2.12
C ARG A 25 3.31 1.18 -3.43
N LEU A 26 3.54 2.47 -3.65
CA LEU A 26 3.17 3.16 -4.89
C LEU A 26 3.92 2.61 -6.10
N GLN A 27 5.23 2.37 -5.97
CA GLN A 27 6.06 1.77 -7.01
C GLN A 27 5.55 0.36 -7.40
N THR A 28 5.10 -0.42 -6.42
CA THR A 28 4.48 -1.73 -6.67
C THR A 28 3.25 -1.60 -7.58
N ILE A 29 2.38 -0.63 -7.30
CA ILE A 29 1.18 -0.40 -8.12
C ILE A 29 1.56 0.15 -9.50
N ARG A 30 2.53 1.06 -9.59
CA ARG A 30 3.04 1.56 -10.87
C ARG A 30 3.48 0.42 -11.79
N LEU A 31 4.32 -0.49 -11.28
CA LEU A 31 4.78 -1.66 -12.05
C LEU A 31 3.63 -2.58 -12.44
N ARG A 32 2.63 -2.76 -11.55
CA ARG A 32 1.45 -3.55 -11.86
C ARG A 32 0.60 -2.94 -12.96
N LEU A 33 0.41 -1.62 -12.96
CA LEU A 33 -0.31 -0.87 -14.01
C LEU A 33 0.44 -0.92 -15.35
N MET A 34 1.76 -1.07 -15.33
CA MET A 34 2.59 -1.36 -16.52
C MET A 34 2.53 -2.83 -16.97
N ASN A 35 1.58 -3.62 -16.45
CA ASN A 35 1.34 -5.03 -16.77
C ASN A 35 2.47 -6.01 -16.40
N MET A 36 3.35 -5.63 -15.48
CA MET A 36 4.39 -6.52 -14.98
C MET A 36 3.79 -7.66 -14.13
N PRO A 37 4.29 -8.90 -14.24
CA PRO A 37 3.82 -10.02 -13.43
C PRO A 37 4.29 -9.88 -11.98
N VAL A 38 3.50 -10.44 -11.05
CA VAL A 38 3.74 -10.36 -9.59
C VAL A 38 5.13 -10.89 -9.20
N SER A 39 5.61 -11.96 -9.84
CA SER A 39 6.91 -12.56 -9.56
C SER A 39 8.08 -11.64 -9.92
N GLU A 40 7.98 -10.92 -11.04
CA GLU A 40 8.99 -9.95 -11.45
C GLU A 40 8.96 -8.71 -10.55
N ILE A 41 7.77 -8.21 -10.21
CA ILE A 41 7.60 -7.11 -9.25
C ILE A 41 8.19 -7.50 -7.89
N ALA A 42 7.93 -8.72 -7.41
CA ALA A 42 8.47 -9.23 -6.15
C ALA A 42 10.01 -9.24 -6.14
N THR A 43 10.61 -9.63 -7.27
CA THR A 43 12.06 -9.63 -7.48
C THR A 43 12.62 -8.20 -7.47
N ILE A 44 12.04 -7.28 -8.25
CA ILE A 44 12.47 -5.88 -8.33
C ILE A 44 12.35 -5.17 -6.98
N MET A 45 11.23 -5.39 -6.28
CA MET A 45 10.97 -4.75 -4.99
C MET A 45 11.69 -5.42 -3.82
N CYS A 46 12.32 -6.59 -4.05
CA CYS A 46 12.90 -7.43 -3.00
C CYS A 46 11.88 -7.68 -1.86
N ARG A 47 10.69 -8.17 -2.25
CA ARG A 47 9.58 -8.50 -1.34
C ARG A 47 8.99 -9.86 -1.71
N SER A 48 8.29 -10.48 -0.76
CA SER A 48 7.54 -11.69 -1.07
C SER A 48 6.38 -11.41 -2.03
N GLU A 49 6.04 -12.37 -2.89
CA GLU A 49 4.84 -12.27 -3.74
C GLU A 49 3.57 -12.01 -2.92
N LYS A 50 3.47 -12.60 -1.72
CA LYS A 50 2.34 -12.38 -0.80
C LYS A 50 2.21 -10.90 -0.45
N THR A 51 3.31 -10.22 -0.13
CA THR A 51 3.32 -8.78 0.16
C THR A 51 2.90 -7.96 -1.06
N ILE A 52 3.41 -8.31 -2.24
CA ILE A 52 3.03 -7.63 -3.50
C ILE A 52 1.53 -7.77 -3.78
N ARG A 53 0.98 -8.99 -3.67
CA ARG A 53 -0.47 -9.24 -3.81
C ARG A 53 -1.28 -8.44 -2.80
N SER A 54 -0.83 -8.37 -1.54
CA SER A 54 -1.51 -7.55 -0.53
C SER A 54 -1.55 -6.06 -0.91
N TYR A 55 -0.48 -5.50 -1.47
CA TYR A 55 -0.48 -4.11 -1.94
C TYR A 55 -1.43 -3.91 -3.11
N ILE A 56 -1.41 -4.81 -4.09
CA ILE A 56 -2.31 -4.78 -5.26
C ILE A 56 -3.77 -4.84 -4.81
N HIS A 57 -4.13 -5.81 -3.96
CA HIS A 57 -5.51 -5.95 -3.47
C HIS A 57 -5.97 -4.75 -2.63
N ALA A 58 -5.09 -4.16 -1.81
CA ALA A 58 -5.43 -2.96 -1.07
C ALA A 58 -5.74 -1.78 -2.01
N TYR A 59 -4.98 -1.64 -3.10
CA TYR A 59 -5.23 -0.64 -4.13
C TYR A 59 -6.51 -0.92 -4.95
N GLU A 60 -6.74 -2.17 -5.37
CA GLU A 60 -7.97 -2.55 -6.08
C GLU A 60 -9.23 -2.27 -5.26
N LYS A 61 -9.14 -2.43 -3.93
CA LYS A 61 -10.27 -2.22 -3.02
C LYS A 61 -10.50 -0.76 -2.64
N GLU A 62 -9.46 -0.01 -2.33
CA GLU A 62 -9.56 1.32 -1.68
C GLU A 62 -8.74 2.41 -2.42
N GLY A 63 -8.18 2.10 -3.59
CA GLY A 63 -7.30 2.99 -4.34
C GLY A 63 -6.04 3.36 -3.56
N ILE A 64 -5.53 4.57 -3.76
CA ILE A 64 -4.34 5.07 -3.06
C ILE A 64 -4.54 5.08 -1.54
N SER A 65 -5.77 5.27 -1.06
CA SER A 65 -6.07 5.30 0.38
C SER A 65 -5.80 3.95 1.06
N GLY A 66 -5.99 2.84 0.34
CA GLY A 66 -5.67 1.48 0.81
C GLY A 66 -4.18 1.24 1.02
N LEU A 67 -3.32 2.03 0.39
CA LEU A 67 -1.86 1.91 0.52
C LEU A 67 -1.32 2.63 1.77
N ILE A 68 -2.11 3.50 2.40
CA ILE A 68 -1.68 4.25 3.59
C ILE A 68 -1.40 3.27 4.73
N MET A 69 -0.23 3.40 5.35
CA MET A 69 0.12 2.60 6.52
C MET A 69 -0.73 3.05 7.71
N ARG A 70 -1.69 2.21 8.11
CA ARG A 70 -2.49 2.44 9.32
C ARG A 70 -1.71 1.96 10.55
N PHE A 71 -1.85 2.67 11.65
CA PHE A 71 -1.35 2.20 12.95
C PHE A 71 -2.28 1.13 13.49
N SER A 72 -1.70 0.03 14.00
CA SER A 72 -2.47 -0.96 14.75
C SER A 72 -2.83 -0.34 16.11
N PRO A 73 -4.10 -0.37 16.56
CA PRO A 73 -4.55 0.30 17.79
C PRO A 73 -4.06 -0.35 19.11
N GLY A 74 -3.00 -1.14 19.05
CA GLY A 74 -2.50 -1.92 20.18
C GLY A 74 -3.51 -2.94 20.69
N ARG A 75 -3.24 -3.49 21.87
CA ARG A 75 -4.17 -4.37 22.57
C ARG A 75 -5.27 -3.51 23.19
N SER A 76 -6.54 -3.88 22.99
CA SER A 76 -7.64 -3.25 23.72
C SER A 76 -7.43 -3.39 25.23
N SER A 77 -7.62 -2.29 25.96
CA SER A 77 -7.54 -2.32 27.43
C SER A 77 -8.55 -3.33 27.98
N ARG A 78 -8.12 -4.10 28.98
CA ARG A 78 -8.98 -5.02 29.74
C ARG A 78 -9.65 -4.33 30.94
N LEU A 79 -9.22 -3.12 31.28
CA LEU A 79 -9.76 -2.37 32.41
C LEU A 79 -11.08 -1.73 32.03
N THR A 80 -12.11 -2.00 32.84
CA THR A 80 -13.37 -1.24 32.82
C THR A 80 -13.11 0.21 33.22
N LYS A 81 -14.06 1.12 32.97
CA LYS A 81 -13.91 2.53 33.31
C LYS A 81 -13.57 2.72 34.80
N ASP A 82 -14.25 1.96 35.65
CA ASP A 82 -14.10 2.01 37.11
C ASP A 82 -12.78 1.43 37.64
N GLN A 83 -12.04 0.70 36.80
CA GLN A 83 -10.72 0.12 37.15
C GLN A 83 -9.54 0.98 36.70
N ARG A 84 -9.81 2.12 36.05
CA ARG A 84 -8.77 3.04 35.54
C ARG A 84 -8.42 4.17 36.50
N ASP A 85 -9.27 4.41 37.50
CA ASP A 85 -9.13 5.43 38.55
C ASP A 85 -8.80 4.76 39.90
#